data_AF-A0A8T7HUS9-F1
#
_entry.id   AF-A0A8T7HUS9-F1
#
_cell.length_a   1.000
_cell.length_b   1.000
_cell.length_c   1.000
_cell.angle_alpha   90.00
_cell.angle_beta   90.00
_cell.angle_gamma   90.00
#
_symmetry.space_group_name_H-M   'P 1'
#
loop_
_entity.id
_entity.type
_entity.pdbx_description
1 polymer ?
#
loop_
_entity_poly.entity_id
_entity_poly.type
_entity_poly.pdbx_seq_one_letter_code
_entity_poly.pdbx_strand_id
1 'polypeptide(L)'
;MNISGLRNGQKIDFIEATISDIGVVREFSRFGKPGKVAACLLKDDTGSIEISLWDDQIELFSNGDRVRIENAFVKDFRGVLQVALGRLGTIEKINKD
;
A
#
# COMPACT_ATOMS: atom_id res chain seq x y z
N MET A 1 14.50 4.57 -0.20
CA MET A 1 13.81 5.77 0.33
C MET A 1 13.09 5.34 1.60
N ASN A 2 13.13 6.15 2.66
CA ASN A 2 12.59 5.78 3.98
C ASN A 2 11.19 6.36 4.18
N ILE A 3 10.31 5.61 4.87
CA ILE A 3 8.90 5.99 5.06
C ILE A 3 8.75 7.29 5.85
N SER A 4 9.53 7.53 6.91
CA SER A 4 9.39 8.76 7.74
C SER A 4 9.65 10.07 6.98
N GLY A 5 10.40 9.98 5.87
CA GLY A 5 10.71 11.11 5.00
C GLY A 5 9.63 11.43 3.98
N LEU A 6 8.61 10.58 3.82
CA LEU A 6 7.57 10.75 2.80
C LEU A 6 6.68 11.97 3.08
N ARG A 7 6.35 12.72 2.02
CA ARG A 7 5.53 13.93 2.07
C ARG A 7 4.42 13.88 1.02
N ASN A 8 3.31 14.57 1.27
CA ASN A 8 2.19 14.63 0.31
C ASN A 8 2.66 15.08 -1.09
N GLY A 9 2.19 14.40 -2.14
CA GLY A 9 2.56 14.65 -3.53
C GLY A 9 3.91 14.08 -3.97
N GLN A 10 4.68 13.49 -3.06
CA GLN A 10 5.98 12.92 -3.37
C GLN A 10 5.85 11.69 -4.27
N LYS A 11 6.63 11.67 -5.35
CA LYS A 11 6.78 10.49 -6.21
C LYS A 11 7.72 9.47 -5.55
N ILE A 12 7.41 8.21 -5.77
CA ILE A 12 8.17 7.06 -5.27
C ILE A 12 8.56 6.22 -6.47
N ASP A 13 9.85 6.15 -6.78
CA ASP A 13 10.38 5.21 -7.76
C ASP A 13 10.24 3.79 -7.21
N PHE A 14 10.77 3.55 -6.00
CA PHE A 14 10.44 2.39 -5.19
C PHE A 14 10.63 2.61 -3.68
N ILE A 15 9.89 1.85 -2.88
CA ILE A 15 10.15 1.61 -1.45
C ILE A 15 10.00 0.12 -1.13
N GLU A 16 10.69 -0.33 -0.09
CA GLU A 16 10.52 -1.67 0.47
C GLU A 16 10.03 -1.55 1.90
N ALA A 17 9.08 -2.41 2.27
CA ALA A 17 8.48 -2.39 3.59
C ALA A 17 7.96 -3.78 3.96
N THR A 18 7.62 -3.95 5.23
CA THR A 18 6.90 -5.12 5.73
C THR A 18 5.44 -4.75 5.97
N ILE A 19 4.53 -5.62 5.57
CA ILE A 19 3.11 -5.50 5.93
C ILE A 19 2.98 -5.79 7.41
N SER A 20 2.61 -4.77 8.17
CA SER A 20 2.44 -4.85 9.63
C SER A 20 1.00 -5.16 10.04
N ASP A 21 0.02 -4.70 9.25
CA ASP A 21 -1.39 -4.96 9.48
C ASP A 21 -2.18 -4.88 8.17
N ILE A 22 -3.15 -5.77 7.99
CA ILE A 22 -4.18 -5.70 6.95
C ILE A 22 -5.51 -5.52 7.68
N GLY A 23 -6.10 -4.34 7.52
CA GLY A 23 -7.34 -3.97 8.19
C GLY A 23 -8.57 -4.71 7.64
N VAL A 24 -9.71 -4.37 8.21
CA VAL A 24 -11.01 -4.98 7.84
C VAL A 24 -11.33 -4.74 6.37
N VAL A 25 -11.65 -5.83 5.66
CA VAL A 25 -12.12 -5.79 4.28
C VAL A 25 -13.47 -5.09 4.21
N ARG A 26 -13.56 -4.07 3.35
CA ARG A 26 -14.79 -3.35 3.05
C ARG A 26 -15.24 -3.69 1.64
N GLU A 27 -16.51 -4.06 1.52
CA GLU A 27 -17.15 -4.30 0.22
C GLU A 27 -17.83 -3.03 -0.27
N PHE A 28 -17.78 -2.79 -1.58
CA PHE A 28 -18.46 -1.68 -2.23
C PHE A 28 -19.01 -2.10 -3.59
N SER A 29 -19.93 -1.31 -4.15
CA SER A 29 -20.41 -1.47 -5.53
C SER A 29 -19.99 -0.26 -6.36
N ARG A 30 -19.33 -0.50 -7.49
CA ARG A 30 -18.91 0.53 -8.44
C ARG A 30 -19.41 0.17 -9.84
N PHE A 31 -20.27 1.02 -10.40
CA PHE A 31 -20.92 0.77 -11.70
C PHE A 31 -21.63 -0.60 -11.78
N GLY A 32 -22.25 -1.01 -10.67
CA GLY A 32 -22.96 -2.29 -10.58
C GLY A 32 -22.07 -3.53 -10.38
N LYS A 33 -20.75 -3.37 -10.29
CA LYS A 33 -19.83 -4.46 -9.96
C LYS A 33 -19.41 -4.40 -8.49
N PRO A 34 -19.46 -5.51 -7.75
CA PRO A 34 -18.89 -5.57 -6.41
C PRO A 34 -17.37 -5.42 -6.49
N GLY A 35 -16.79 -4.81 -5.46
CA GLY A 35 -15.35 -4.72 -5.26
C GLY A 35 -15.02 -4.73 -3.78
N LYS A 36 -13.78 -5.09 -3.46
CA LYS A 36 -13.27 -5.17 -2.09
C LYS A 36 -12.06 -4.26 -1.93
N VAL A 37 -11.96 -3.64 -0.75
CA VAL A 37 -10.78 -2.84 -0.38
C VAL A 37 -10.43 -3.05 1.08
N ALA A 38 -9.14 -3.18 1.37
CA ALA A 38 -8.61 -3.15 2.72
C ALA A 38 -7.48 -2.12 2.82
N ALA A 39 -7.43 -1.40 3.94
CA ALA A 39 -6.26 -0.59 4.28
C ALA A 39 -5.16 -1.53 4.79
N CYS A 40 -3.94 -1.39 4.27
CA CYS A 40 -2.78 -2.16 4.63
C CYS A 40 -1.69 -1.22 5.15
N LEU A 41 -1.19 -1.49 6.36
CA LEU A 41 -0.15 -0.69 7.00
C LEU A 41 1.22 -1.26 6.67
N LEU A 42 2.00 -0.50 5.92
CA LEU A 42 3.39 -0.78 5.59
C LEU A 42 4.31 -0.17 6.64
N LYS A 43 5.34 -0.91 7.03
CA LYS A 43 6.33 -0.47 8.02
C LYS A 43 7.76 -0.75 7.55
N ASP A 44 8.64 0.22 7.78
CA ASP A 44 10.10 0.06 7.73
C ASP A 44 10.70 0.48 9.09
N ASP A 45 12.02 0.51 9.19
CA ASP A 45 12.72 0.88 10.43
C ASP A 45 12.52 2.36 10.83
N THR A 46 11.97 3.18 9.93
CA THR A 46 11.83 4.62 10.12
C THR A 46 10.40 5.06 10.43
N GLY A 47 9.39 4.31 9.98
CA GLY A 47 8.00 4.67 10.19
C GLY A 47 7.02 3.74 9.50
N SER A 48 5.76 4.20 9.41
CA SER A 48 4.67 3.46 8.79
C SER A 48 3.81 4.34 7.90
N ILE A 49 3.25 3.75 6.84
CA ILE A 49 2.35 4.42 5.89
C ILE A 49 1.30 3.44 5.38
N GLU A 50 0.11 3.92 5.05
CA GLU A 50 -0.96 3.07 4.52
C GLU A 50 -0.87 2.91 3.00
N ILE A 51 -1.31 1.75 2.49
CA ILE A 51 -1.65 1.50 1.09
C ILE A 51 -3.01 0.79 1.04
N SER A 52 -3.78 0.95 -0.05
CA SER A 52 -5.01 0.18 -0.26
C SER A 52 -4.73 -1.09 -1.05
N LEU A 53 -5.15 -2.25 -0.52
CA LEU A 53 -5.21 -3.51 -1.26
C LEU A 53 -6.61 -3.66 -1.85
N TRP A 54 -6.68 -4.00 -3.14
CA TRP A 54 -7.93 -4.11 -3.89
C TRP A 54 -8.18 -5.54 -4.35
N ASP A 55 -9.42 -5.99 -4.21
CA ASP A 55 -9.92 -7.26 -4.75
C ASP A 55 -8.95 -8.43 -4.45
N ASP A 56 -8.43 -9.09 -5.48
CA ASP A 56 -7.53 -10.25 -5.35
C ASP A 56 -6.24 -9.95 -4.56
N GLN A 57 -5.78 -8.68 -4.53
CA GLN A 57 -4.60 -8.32 -3.74
C GLN A 57 -4.79 -8.61 -2.25
N ILE A 58 -6.02 -8.53 -1.75
CA ILE A 58 -6.33 -8.80 -0.34
C ILE A 58 -5.99 -10.24 0.04
N GLU A 59 -6.16 -11.18 -0.90
CA GLU A 59 -5.89 -12.60 -0.69
C GLU A 59 -4.42 -12.96 -0.99
N LEU A 60 -3.74 -12.15 -1.80
CA LEU A 60 -2.34 -12.38 -2.17
C LEU A 60 -1.37 -12.02 -1.05
N PHE A 61 -1.69 -11.06 -0.19
CA PHE A 61 -0.79 -10.55 0.85
C PHE A 61 -1.20 -10.98 2.26
N SER A 62 -0.23 -11.02 3.17
CA SER A 62 -0.41 -11.39 4.56
C SER A 62 0.48 -10.55 5.47
N ASN A 63 0.08 -10.42 6.74
CA ASN A 63 0.91 -9.79 7.76
C ASN A 63 2.27 -10.49 7.84
N GLY A 64 3.35 -9.69 7.85
CA GLY A 64 4.72 -10.16 7.84
C GLY A 64 5.35 -10.27 6.45
N ASP A 65 4.57 -10.19 5.36
CA ASP A 65 5.14 -10.18 4.01
C ASP A 65 6.04 -8.96 3.81
N ARG A 66 7.23 -9.18 3.25
CA ARG A 66 8.07 -8.10 2.74
C ARG A 66 7.68 -7.81 1.31
N VAL A 67 7.46 -6.54 1.02
CA VAL A 67 6.97 -6.08 -0.27
C VAL A 67 7.83 -4.96 -0.82
N ARG A 68 7.87 -4.89 -2.15
CA ARG A 68 8.42 -3.76 -2.91
C ARG A 68 7.28 -3.07 -3.63
N ILE A 69 7.20 -1.75 -3.46
CA ILE A 69 6.23 -0.89 -4.14
C ILE A 69 6.97 -0.02 -5.12
N GLU A 70 6.57 -0.03 -6.39
CA GLU A 70 7.21 0.76 -7.45
C GLU A 70 6.23 1.70 -8.15
N ASN A 71 6.75 2.76 -8.78
CA ASN A 71 6.00 3.74 -9.58
C ASN A 71 4.75 4.28 -8.85
N ALA A 72 4.94 4.69 -7.60
CA ALA A 72 3.87 5.13 -6.71
C ALA A 72 4.01 6.62 -6.36
N PHE A 73 3.06 7.14 -5.60
CA PHE A 73 3.11 8.49 -5.06
C PHE A 73 2.39 8.55 -3.72
N VAL A 74 2.79 9.52 -2.90
CA VAL A 74 2.15 9.81 -1.62
C VAL A 74 0.98 10.76 -1.87
N LYS A 75 -0.18 10.44 -1.30
CA LYS A 75 -1.35 11.31 -1.30
C LYS A 75 -1.90 11.46 0.10
N ASP A 76 -2.52 12.60 0.37
CA ASP A 76 -3.44 12.74 1.48
C ASP A 76 -4.81 12.17 1.11
N PHE A 77 -5.37 11.33 1.98
CA PHE A 77 -6.76 10.94 1.91
C PHE A 77 -7.40 11.14 3.29
N ARG A 78 -8.23 12.19 3.40
CA ARG A 78 -8.95 12.55 4.63
C ARG A 78 -8.01 12.79 5.82
N GLY A 79 -6.87 13.43 5.59
CA GLY A 79 -5.88 13.75 6.63
C GLY A 79 -4.92 12.61 6.97
N VAL A 80 -4.99 11.48 6.26
CA VAL A 80 -4.06 10.36 6.39
C VAL A 80 -3.19 10.30 5.15
N LEU A 81 -1.87 10.29 5.34
CA LEU A 81 -0.92 10.07 4.25
C LEU A 81 -0.91 8.59 3.85
N GLN A 82 -1.01 8.35 2.55
CA GLN A 82 -1.08 7.00 1.99
C GLN A 82 -0.22 6.92 0.72
N VAL A 83 0.34 5.74 0.47
CA VAL A 83 0.93 5.39 -0.82
C VAL A 83 -0.21 4.99 -1.76
N ALA A 84 -0.18 5.55 -2.98
CA ALA A 84 -1.06 5.18 -4.07
C ALA A 84 -0.24 4.73 -5.28
N LEU A 85 -0.64 3.61 -5.88
CA LEU A 85 -0.02 3.13 -7.11
C LEU A 85 -0.36 4.07 -8.27
N GLY A 86 0.66 4.42 -9.07
CA GLY A 86 0.45 5.09 -10.35
C GLY A 86 -0.09 4.13 -11.41
N ARG A 87 -0.25 4.61 -12.64
CA ARG A 87 -0.75 3.79 -13.77
C ARG A 87 0.10 2.54 -14.02
N LEU A 88 1.40 2.62 -13.76
CA LEU A 88 2.38 1.53 -13.89
C LEU A 88 2.88 1.06 -12.52
N GLY A 89 2.14 1.40 -11.45
CA GLY A 89 2.52 1.07 -10.09
C GLY A 89 2.29 -0.38 -9.76
N THR A 90 3.21 -0.96 -9.00
CA THR A 90 3.16 -2.37 -8.58
C THR A 90 3.38 -2.49 -7.08
N ILE A 91 2.88 -3.59 -6.52
CA ILE A 91 3.23 -4.09 -5.21
C ILE A 91 3.51 -5.58 -5.37
N GLU A 92 4.71 -6.01 -4.98
CA GLU A 92 5.17 -7.38 -5.18
C GLU A 92 5.82 -7.91 -3.90
N LYS A 93 5.63 -9.19 -3.60
CA LYS A 93 6.38 -9.85 -2.53
C LYS A 93 7.83 -9.99 -2.94
N ILE A 94 8.73 -9.71 -2.01
CA ILE A 94 10.16 -9.91 -2.20
C ILE A 94 10.67 -10.88 -1.13
N ASN A 95 11.59 -11.75 -1.53
CA ASN A 95 12.28 -12.62 -0.58
C ASN A 95 13.26 -11.77 0.25
N LYS A 96 13.56 -12.24 1.46
CA LYS A 96 14.81 -11.82 2.12
C LYS A 96 15.94 -12.53 1.38
N ASP A 97 16.81 -11.75 0.74
CA ASP A 97 18.16 -12.22 0.41
C ASP A 97 18.89 -12.67 1.69
#